data_AF-A0A6V7JAH3-F1
#
_entry.id   AF-A0A6V7JAH3-F1
#
_cell.length_a   1.000
_cell.length_b   1.000
_cell.length_c   1.000
_cell.angle_alpha   90.00
_cell.angle_beta   90.00
_cell.angle_gamma   90.00
#
_symmetry.space_group_name_H-M   'P 1'
#
loop_
_entity.id
_entity.type
_entity.pdbx_description
1 polymer ?
#
loop_
_entity_poly.entity_id
_entity_poly.type
_entity_poly.pdbx_seq_one_letter_code
_entity_poly.pdbx_strand_id
1 'polypeptide(L)'
;GSSYIREENGTYYGFFGEILEALAESMEFRISITIKDHAYGSYDSNVGAWTGIIGSLIRGEADLGVAEFTMSNERLSVVDFTIPIVI
;
A
#
# COMPACT_ATOMS: atom_id res chain seq x y z
N GLY A 1 -9.50 -2.89 5.36
CA GLY A 1 -8.69 -3.88 4.66
C GLY A 1 -9.30 -4.13 3.31
N SER A 2 -8.48 -4.13 2.27
CA SER A 2 -8.87 -4.44 0.89
C SER A 2 -9.43 -5.87 0.79
N SER A 3 -10.51 -6.07 0.01
CA SER A 3 -11.03 -7.40 -0.31
C SER A 3 -10.23 -8.11 -1.41
N TYR A 4 -9.27 -7.42 -2.05
CA TYR A 4 -8.48 -7.91 -3.17
C TYR A 4 -7.16 -8.56 -2.77
N ILE A 5 -6.87 -8.62 -1.47
CA ILE A 5 -5.71 -9.31 -0.91
C ILE A 5 -6.13 -10.15 0.29
N ARG A 6 -5.70 -11.40 0.29
CA ARG A 6 -5.87 -12.34 1.41
C ARG A 6 -4.53 -13.00 1.70
N GLU A 7 -4.34 -13.42 2.94
CA GLU A 7 -3.14 -14.12 3.39
C GLU A 7 -3.54 -15.49 3.92
N GLU A 8 -2.83 -16.52 3.50
CA GLU A 8 -3.00 -17.89 3.98
C GLU A 8 -1.62 -18.54 4.12
N ASN A 9 -1.26 -18.94 5.34
CA ASN A 9 0.01 -19.57 5.68
C ASN A 9 1.25 -18.76 5.26
N GLY A 10 1.18 -17.42 5.31
CA GLY A 10 2.27 -16.54 4.91
C GLY A 10 2.41 -16.28 3.40
N THR A 11 1.52 -16.85 2.58
CA THR A 11 1.42 -16.58 1.15
C THR A 11 0.26 -15.62 0.86
N TYR A 12 0.45 -14.70 -0.08
CA TYR A 12 -0.54 -13.70 -0.44
C TYR A 12 -1.29 -14.08 -1.72
N TYR A 13 -2.61 -13.98 -1.66
CA TYR A 13 -3.51 -14.36 -2.75
C TYR A 13 -4.52 -13.25 -3.06
N GLY A 14 -5.26 -13.45 -4.15
CA GLY A 14 -6.14 -12.43 -4.70
C GLY A 14 -5.37 -11.51 -5.63
N PHE A 15 -6.09 -10.59 -6.28
CA PHE A 15 -5.52 -9.76 -7.33
C PHE A 15 -4.23 -9.04 -6.90
N PHE A 16 -4.24 -8.34 -5.76
CA PHE A 16 -3.04 -7.66 -5.29
C PHE A 16 -2.02 -8.61 -4.65
N GLY A 17 -2.46 -9.74 -4.09
CA GLY A 17 -1.57 -10.75 -3.51
C GLY A 17 -0.68 -11.39 -4.57
N GLU A 18 -1.27 -11.83 -5.68
CA GLU A 18 -0.54 -12.44 -6.80
C GLU A 18 0.46 -11.46 -7.43
N ILE A 19 0.08 -10.18 -7.56
CA ILE A 19 1.00 -9.12 -8.02
C ILE A 19 2.15 -8.93 -7.04
N LEU A 20 1.85 -8.90 -5.73
CA LEU A 20 2.86 -8.70 -4.70
C LEU A 20 3.86 -9.87 -4.64
N GLU A 21 3.39 -11.12 -4.75
CA GLU A 21 4.24 -12.30 -4.83
C GLU A 21 5.12 -12.28 -6.09
N ALA A 22 4.56 -11.94 -7.26
CA ALA A 22 5.33 -11.83 -8.49
C ALA A 22 6.41 -10.73 -8.42
N LEU A 23 6.12 -9.60 -7.76
CA LEU A 23 7.11 -8.55 -7.49
C LEU A 23 8.19 -9.06 -6.53
N ALA A 24 7.81 -9.74 -5.45
CA ALA A 24 8.74 -10.29 -4.48
C ALA A 24 9.72 -11.30 -5.10
N GLU A 25 9.22 -12.16 -5.99
CA GLU A 25 10.04 -13.11 -6.76
C GLU A 25 10.97 -12.38 -7.74
N SER A 26 10.44 -11.46 -8.54
CA SER A 26 11.18 -10.74 -9.59
C SER A 26 12.28 -9.83 -9.03
N MET A 27 12.05 -9.24 -7.85
CA MET A 27 12.94 -8.27 -7.21
C MET A 27 13.70 -8.84 -6.00
N GLU A 28 13.52 -10.13 -5.71
CA GLU A 28 14.18 -10.85 -4.62
C GLU A 28 14.01 -10.22 -3.22
N PHE A 29 12.81 -9.72 -2.89
CA PHE A 29 12.50 -9.22 -1.55
C PHE A 29 11.56 -10.15 -0.77
N ARG A 30 11.55 -10.01 0.55
CA ARG A 30 10.64 -10.75 1.45
C ARG A 30 9.49 -9.85 1.88
N ILE A 31 8.29 -10.40 1.87
CA ILE A 31 7.10 -9.69 2.31
C ILE A 31 6.94 -9.84 3.82
N SER A 32 6.78 -8.72 4.53
CA SER A 32 6.42 -8.69 5.95
C SER A 32 5.33 -7.65 6.18
N ILE A 33 4.19 -8.07 6.73
CA ILE A 33 3.11 -7.12 7.04
C ILE A 33 3.38 -6.48 8.40
N THR A 34 3.73 -5.20 8.38
CA THR A 34 3.91 -4.39 9.60
C THR A 34 2.64 -3.64 9.99
N ILE A 35 1.78 -3.28 9.01
CA ILE A 35 0.64 -2.38 9.21
C ILE A 35 -0.60 -2.91 8.46
N LYS A 36 -1.73 -2.99 9.16
CA LYS A 36 -3.06 -3.23 8.57
C LYS A 36 -3.98 -2.09 9.00
N ASP A 37 -4.35 -1.23 8.06
CA ASP A 37 -5.25 -0.11 8.29
C ASP A 37 -6.46 -0.16 7.34
N HIS A 38 -7.57 0.45 7.76
CA HIS A 38 -8.75 0.70 6.93
C HIS A 38 -8.70 2.07 6.25
N ALA A 39 -7.84 2.99 6.73
CA ALA A 39 -7.64 4.30 6.13
C ALA A 39 -6.52 4.28 5.08
N TYR A 40 -6.85 4.68 3.85
CA TYR A 40 -5.87 4.85 2.77
C TYR A 40 -4.91 6.01 3.04
N GLY A 41 -5.46 7.09 3.58
CA GLY A 41 -4.74 8.30 3.93
C GLY A 41 -5.34 9.56 3.30
N SER A 42 -5.48 10.56 4.16
CA SER A 42 -5.87 11.94 3.85
C SER A 42 -4.99 12.89 4.65
N TYR A 43 -4.80 14.09 4.14
CA TYR A 43 -4.10 15.14 4.86
C TYR A 43 -5.01 15.70 5.96
N ASP A 44 -4.56 15.62 7.22
CA ASP A 44 -5.21 16.31 8.34
C ASP A 44 -4.53 17.66 8.56
N SER A 45 -5.24 18.74 8.22
CA SER A 45 -4.72 20.11 8.36
C SER A 45 -4.57 20.57 9.80
N ASN A 46 -5.27 19.96 10.76
CA ASN A 46 -5.16 20.35 12.17
C ASN A 46 -3.85 19.86 12.78
N VAL A 47 -3.39 18.69 12.33
CA VAL A 47 -2.16 18.05 12.80
C VAL A 47 -0.99 18.32 11.84
N GLY A 48 -1.27 18.71 10.60
CA GLY A 48 -0.26 18.95 9.57
C GLY A 48 0.37 17.66 9.05
N ALA A 49 -0.37 16.56 9.02
CA ALA A 49 0.16 15.23 8.74
C ALA A 49 -0.81 14.39 7.91
N TRP A 50 -0.25 13.45 7.14
CA TRP A 50 -1.03 12.43 6.46
C TRP A 50 -1.39 11.27 7.39
N THR A 51 -2.61 10.79 7.26
CA THR A 51 -3.16 9.65 8.02
C THR A 51 -3.03 8.34 7.24
N GLY A 52 -3.42 7.22 7.87
CA GLY A 52 -3.56 5.92 7.22
C GLY A 52 -2.27 5.40 6.60
N ILE A 53 -2.41 4.55 5.58
CA ILE A 53 -1.27 3.92 4.91
C ILE A 53 -0.31 4.96 4.30
N ILE A 54 -0.82 6.01 3.62
CA ILE A 54 0.05 7.07 3.08
C ILE A 54 0.86 7.76 4.18
N GLY A 55 0.24 8.04 5.33
CA GLY A 55 0.93 8.59 6.48
C GLY A 55 2.06 7.69 6.98
N SER A 56 1.81 6.38 7.06
CA SER A 56 2.82 5.40 7.47
C SER A 56 3.97 5.29 6.46
N LEU A 57 3.71 5.39 5.16
CA LEU A 57 4.77 5.46 4.13
C LEU A 57 5.63 6.71 4.32
N ILE A 58 5.02 7.88 4.51
CA ILE A 58 5.74 9.15 4.72
C ILE A 58 6.60 9.11 5.99
N ARG A 59 6.12 8.44 7.05
CA ARG A 59 6.87 8.27 8.30
C ARG A 59 7.92 7.16 8.25
N GLY A 60 8.01 6.40 7.15
CA GLY A 60 8.95 5.28 7.00
C GLY A 60 8.61 4.06 7.87
N GLU A 61 7.34 3.90 8.25
CA GLU A 61 6.88 2.75 9.04
C GLU A 61 6.56 1.53 8.15
N ALA A 62 6.41 1.77 6.84
CA ALA A 62 6.22 0.75 5.82
C ALA A 62 6.91 1.18 4.52
N ASP A 63 7.37 0.20 3.74
CA ASP A 63 8.07 0.44 2.47
C ASP A 63 7.13 0.44 1.26
N LEU A 64 6.00 -0.28 1.35
CA LEU A 64 5.03 -0.44 0.26
C LEU A 64 3.60 -0.49 0.80
N GLY A 65 2.71 0.29 0.16
CA GLY A 65 1.27 0.24 0.40
C GLY A 65 0.55 -0.57 -0.67
N VAL A 66 -0.23 -1.58 -0.28
CA VAL A 66 -0.95 -2.46 -1.21
C VAL A 66 -2.45 -2.42 -0.91
N ALA A 67 -3.21 -1.73 -1.77
CA ALA A 67 -4.67 -1.64 -1.76
C ALA A 67 -5.17 -0.93 -3.03
N GLU A 68 -6.49 -0.76 -3.14
CA GLU A 68 -7.20 -0.03 -4.18
C GLU A 68 -7.06 1.51 -4.04
N PHE A 69 -5.83 2.02 -4.06
CA PHE A 69 -5.57 3.44 -3.92
C PHE A 69 -6.02 4.24 -5.15
N THR A 70 -6.80 5.30 -4.93
CA THR A 70 -7.01 6.34 -5.94
C THR A 70 -5.77 7.24 -6.03
N MET A 71 -5.18 7.31 -7.23
CA MET A 71 -4.13 8.28 -7.55
C MET A 71 -4.74 9.67 -7.71
N SER A 72 -4.44 10.57 -6.77
CA SER A 72 -4.79 11.99 -6.86
C SER A 72 -3.53 12.85 -6.87
N ASN A 73 -3.64 14.09 -7.36
CA ASN A 73 -2.52 15.03 -7.36
C ASN A 73 -1.92 15.25 -5.96
N GLU A 74 -2.78 15.32 -4.94
CA GLU A 74 -2.33 15.48 -3.56
C GLU A 74 -1.48 14.30 -3.09
N ARG A 75 -1.91 13.06 -3.41
CA ARG A 75 -1.18 11.85 -3.00
C ARG A 75 0.11 11.68 -3.79
N LEU A 76 0.10 11.99 -5.09
CA LEU A 76 1.28 11.98 -5.95
C LEU A 76 2.37 12.97 -5.50
N SER A 77 2.00 13.99 -4.72
CA SER A 77 2.97 14.96 -4.20
C SER A 77 3.78 14.45 -3.00
N VAL A 78 3.41 13.30 -2.43
CA VAL A 78 4.00 12.78 -1.18
C VAL A 78 4.39 11.31 -1.24
N VAL A 79 3.86 10.53 -2.18
CA VAL A 79 4.25 9.14 -2.43
C VAL A 79 4.31 8.86 -3.92
N ASP A 80 5.17 7.93 -4.31
CA ASP A 80 5.22 7.40 -5.66
C ASP A 80 4.24 6.24 -5.81
N PHE A 81 3.58 6.19 -6.97
CA PHE A 81 2.71 5.08 -7.37
C PHE A 81 3.37 4.25 -8.46
N THR A 82 3.03 2.97 -8.51
CA THR A 82 3.33 2.13 -9.68
C THR A 82 2.50 2.59 -10.88
N ILE A 83 2.80 2.05 -12.06
CA ILE A 83 1.98 2.25 -13.25
C ILE A 83 0.56 1.76 -12.94
N PRO A 84 -0.49 2.58 -13.21
CA PRO A 84 -1.86 2.21 -12.88
C PRO A 84 -2.23 0.87 -13.51
N ILE A 85 -2.70 -0.05 -12.67
CA ILE A 85 -3.34 -1.27 -13.14
C ILE A 85 -4.84 -0.99 -13.14
N VAL A 86 -5.36 -0.64 -14.32
CA VAL A 86 -6.80 -0.43 -14.50
C VAL A 86 -7.45 -1.78 -14.78
N ILE A 87 -8.40 -2.16 -13.94
CA ILE A 87 -9.34 -3.26 -14.15
C ILE A 87 -10.74 -2.69 -14.37
#